data_AF-A0A535QQ33-F1
#
_entry.id   AF-A0A535QQ33-F1
#
_cell.length_a   1.000
_cell.length_b   1.000
_cell.length_c   1.000
_cell.angle_alpha   90.00
_cell.angle_beta   90.00
_cell.angle_gamma   90.00
#
_symmetry.space_group_name_H-M   'P 1'
#
loop_
_entity.id
_entity.type
_entity.pdbx_description
1 polymer ?
#
loop_
_entity_poly.entity_id
_entity_poly.type
_entity_poly.pdbx_seq_one_letter_code
_entity_poly.pdbx_strand_id
1 'polypeptide(L)'
;MVEQKTNTTAAQQSVDALDPQHMTHLEGIRQKVFMDRYSLKDPAGQPLEFYPEQLWARVARGIAAVEKTEELQAHWEKRFYEALSDFQFVPGGRILAGAGSGHQVTFYNCMPPDQEVLTADGYRPISEIKIGDLVVTHRNRLRPVLHKFERETEEALYIIRPKKMGYDDLRVTGDHKVYVVRSEWVNTHRSRDGLRLQHEPDWIPAKDIKPGDYVAVAYNSEESSPDTISLQDYVSGYEVQDGKLFKATTRGSHGYVSDWGTHYKLNNSLTLDGELCYLLGRWLGDGCVTHRTGTD
;
A
#
# COMPACT_ATOMS: atom_id res chain seq x y z
N MET A 1 -3.16 28.22 -34.84
CA MET A 1 -4.08 28.57 -33.75
C MET A 1 -5.34 27.76 -33.95
N VAL A 2 -5.54 26.70 -33.17
CA VAL A 2 -6.80 25.96 -33.16
C VAL A 2 -7.59 26.54 -32.00
N GLU A 3 -8.62 27.33 -32.30
CA GLU A 3 -9.63 27.74 -31.32
C GLU A 3 -10.33 26.47 -30.83
N GLN A 4 -10.05 26.06 -29.59
CA GLN A 4 -10.92 25.14 -28.87
C GLN A 4 -12.20 25.90 -28.52
N LYS A 5 -13.25 25.73 -29.33
CA LYS A 5 -14.60 26.14 -28.95
C LYS A 5 -15.08 25.20 -27.84
N THR A 6 -15.08 25.70 -26.61
CA THR A 6 -15.76 25.04 -25.48
C THR A 6 -17.27 25.15 -25.69
N ASN A 7 -17.90 24.08 -26.19
CA ASN A 7 -19.36 23.99 -26.19
C ASN A 7 -19.85 23.86 -24.73
N THR A 8 -20.54 24.89 -24.25
CA THR A 8 -21.14 24.94 -22.92
C THR A 8 -22.36 24.00 -22.86
N THR A 9 -22.35 22.98 -21.99
CA THR A 9 -23.43 21.99 -21.86
C THR A 9 -24.65 22.57 -21.12
N ALA A 10 -25.82 21.90 -21.22
CA ALA A 10 -27.07 22.35 -20.60
C ALA A 10 -26.97 22.52 -19.06
N ALA A 11 -26.14 21.73 -18.38
CA ALA A 11 -25.94 21.88 -16.94
C ALA A 11 -25.00 23.05 -16.60
N GLN A 12 -23.96 23.31 -17.42
CA GLN A 12 -23.16 24.54 -17.28
C GLN A 12 -24.00 25.78 -17.56
N GLN A 13 -24.88 25.75 -18.58
CA GLN A 13 -25.86 26.81 -18.81
C GLN A 13 -26.82 26.97 -17.62
N SER A 14 -27.22 25.88 -16.96
CA SER A 14 -28.06 25.98 -15.75
C SER A 14 -27.31 26.57 -14.55
N VAL A 15 -26.01 26.31 -14.40
CA VAL A 15 -25.20 26.78 -13.27
C VAL A 15 -24.68 28.20 -13.49
N ASP A 16 -24.32 28.55 -14.72
CA ASP A 16 -24.01 29.93 -15.13
C ASP A 16 -25.28 30.82 -15.11
N ALA A 17 -26.47 30.21 -15.18
CA ALA A 17 -27.77 30.88 -15.00
C ALA A 17 -28.26 30.89 -13.53
N LEU A 18 -27.60 30.20 -12.60
CA LEU A 18 -27.91 30.31 -11.17
C LEU A 18 -27.40 31.66 -10.67
N ASP A 19 -28.32 32.50 -10.21
CA ASP A 19 -28.01 33.74 -9.51
C ASP A 19 -27.09 33.42 -8.30
N PRO A 20 -25.93 34.10 -8.13
CA PRO A 20 -25.06 33.96 -6.96
C PRO A 20 -25.78 34.11 -5.61
N GLN A 21 -26.96 34.75 -5.58
CA GLN A 21 -27.82 34.82 -4.38
C GLN A 21 -28.45 33.48 -3.97
N HIS A 22 -28.54 32.50 -4.87
CA HIS A 22 -29.13 31.18 -4.62
C HIS A 22 -28.09 30.06 -4.47
N MET A 23 -26.79 30.37 -4.52
CA MET A 23 -25.72 29.39 -4.31
C MET A 23 -25.44 29.18 -2.81
N THR A 24 -24.95 28.00 -2.46
CA THR A 24 -24.66 27.66 -1.07
C THR A 24 -23.42 28.40 -0.57
N HIS A 25 -23.62 29.38 0.32
CA HIS A 25 -22.54 30.09 1.00
C HIS A 25 -22.00 29.26 2.18
N LEU A 26 -20.80 28.72 2.00
CA LEU A 26 -20.06 28.05 3.08
C LEU A 26 -19.33 29.10 3.93
N GLU A 27 -19.31 28.88 5.25
CA GLU A 27 -18.65 29.76 6.23
C GLU A 27 -17.73 28.99 7.17
N GLY A 28 -16.66 29.60 7.65
CA GLY A 28 -15.77 29.00 8.65
C GLY A 28 -15.00 27.79 8.11
N ILE A 29 -14.94 26.69 8.88
CA ILE A 29 -14.12 25.52 8.54
C ILE A 29 -14.59 24.86 7.23
N ARG A 30 -15.90 24.77 6.98
CA ARG A 30 -16.46 24.19 5.74
C ARG A 30 -15.99 24.96 4.49
N GLN A 31 -15.96 26.29 4.57
CA GLN A 31 -15.46 27.14 3.49
C GLN A 31 -13.98 26.90 3.27
N LYS A 32 -13.19 26.93 4.35
CA LYS A 32 -11.74 26.71 4.27
C LYS A 32 -11.42 25.36 3.64
N VAL A 33 -12.05 24.28 4.12
CA VAL A 33 -11.85 22.93 3.57
C VAL A 33 -12.24 22.86 2.09
N PHE A 34 -13.37 23.46 1.72
CA PHE A 34 -13.81 23.52 0.31
C PHE A 34 -12.78 24.23 -0.58
N MET A 35 -12.37 25.44 -0.20
CA MET A 35 -11.40 26.24 -0.95
C MET A 35 -10.01 25.58 -1.01
N ASP A 36 -9.59 24.90 0.06
CA ASP A 36 -8.28 24.26 0.12
C ASP A 36 -8.24 22.95 -0.67
N ARG A 37 -9.29 22.12 -0.57
CA ARG A 37 -9.25 20.71 -0.99
C ARG A 37 -10.06 20.38 -2.24
N TYR A 38 -11.12 21.13 -2.56
CA TYR A 38 -12.10 20.71 -3.56
C TYR A 38 -12.34 21.71 -4.68
N SER A 39 -12.25 23.00 -4.39
CA SER A 39 -12.33 24.06 -5.39
C SER A 39 -11.29 23.84 -6.49
N LEU A 40 -11.75 23.85 -7.75
CA LEU A 40 -10.86 23.90 -8.90
C LEU A 40 -10.02 25.17 -8.85
N LYS A 41 -8.73 25.04 -9.13
CA LYS A 41 -7.78 26.15 -9.19
C LYS A 41 -7.14 26.23 -10.55
N ASP A 42 -6.79 27.44 -10.95
CA ASP A 42 -5.96 27.69 -12.13
C ASP A 42 -4.49 27.28 -11.87
N PRO A 43 -3.62 27.30 -12.90
CA PRO A 43 -2.20 26.99 -12.73
C PRO A 43 -1.44 27.93 -11.78
N ALA A 44 -1.97 29.12 -11.48
CA ALA A 44 -1.41 30.06 -10.51
C ALA A 44 -1.94 29.81 -9.07
N GLY A 45 -2.79 28.78 -8.88
CA GLY A 45 -3.37 28.41 -7.61
C GLY A 45 -4.58 29.24 -7.19
N GLN A 46 -5.10 30.10 -8.07
CA GLN A 46 -6.30 30.90 -7.79
C GLN A 46 -7.56 30.05 -7.97
N PRO A 47 -8.53 30.12 -7.03
CA PRO A 47 -9.77 29.37 -7.14
C PRO A 47 -10.61 29.87 -8.32
N LEU A 48 -11.08 28.92 -9.12
CA LEU A 48 -12.06 29.12 -10.19
C LEU A 48 -13.48 28.77 -9.71
N GLU A 49 -13.59 27.96 -8.66
CA GLU A 49 -14.85 27.54 -8.04
C GLU A 49 -14.95 28.08 -6.61
N PHE A 50 -16.07 28.74 -6.30
CA PHE A 50 -16.34 29.36 -5.01
C PHE A 50 -17.53 28.70 -4.29
N TYR A 51 -18.35 27.94 -5.03
CA TYR A 51 -19.58 27.34 -4.51
C TYR A 51 -19.64 25.83 -4.79
N PRO A 52 -20.22 25.02 -3.87
CA PRO A 52 -20.40 23.58 -4.07
C PRO A 52 -21.09 23.20 -5.37
N GLU A 53 -22.05 24.01 -5.82
CA GLU A 53 -22.82 23.78 -7.04
C GLU A 53 -21.91 23.79 -8.29
N GLN A 54 -20.86 24.59 -8.30
CA GLN A 54 -19.88 24.63 -9.38
C GLN A 54 -19.03 23.36 -9.40
N LEU A 55 -18.57 22.92 -8.21
CA LEU A 55 -17.88 21.65 -8.01
C LEU A 55 -18.73 20.47 -8.51
N TRP A 56 -19.99 20.38 -8.10
CA TRP A 56 -20.88 19.29 -8.50
C TRP A 56 -21.14 19.28 -10.00
N ALA A 57 -21.33 20.46 -10.61
CA ALA A 57 -21.49 20.59 -12.06
C ALA A 57 -20.26 20.09 -12.82
N ARG A 58 -19.07 20.50 -12.39
CA ARG A 58 -17.81 20.03 -12.96
C ARG A 58 -17.66 18.51 -12.83
N VAL A 59 -17.87 17.97 -11.64
CA VAL A 59 -17.71 16.53 -11.36
C VAL A 59 -18.71 15.73 -12.20
N ALA A 60 -19.98 16.14 -12.23
CA ALA A 60 -21.01 15.50 -13.02
C ALA A 60 -20.66 15.46 -14.52
N ARG A 61 -20.19 16.58 -15.07
CA ARG A 61 -19.71 16.64 -16.46
C ARG A 61 -18.53 15.74 -16.70
N GLY A 62 -17.55 15.79 -15.80
CA GLY A 62 -16.33 14.99 -15.90
C GLY A 62 -16.61 13.50 -15.92
N ILE A 63 -17.58 13.03 -15.13
CA ILE A 63 -18.00 11.63 -15.11
C ILE A 63 -18.81 11.30 -16.37
N ALA A 64 -19.77 12.15 -16.74
CA ALA A 64 -20.66 11.89 -17.87
C ALA A 64 -19.93 11.92 -19.23
N ALA A 65 -18.78 12.59 -19.34
CA ALA A 65 -18.01 12.71 -20.58
C ALA A 65 -17.53 11.37 -21.19
N VAL A 66 -17.56 10.28 -20.42
CA VAL A 66 -17.24 8.93 -20.93
C VAL A 66 -18.36 8.34 -21.81
N GLU A 67 -19.56 8.91 -21.75
CA GLU A 67 -20.73 8.44 -22.49
C GLU A 67 -20.60 8.70 -23.99
N LYS A 68 -21.17 7.80 -24.80
CA LYS A 68 -20.87 7.71 -26.24
C LYS A 68 -21.46 8.83 -27.08
N THR A 69 -22.61 9.36 -26.68
CA THR A 69 -23.35 10.38 -27.45
C THR A 69 -23.57 11.61 -26.58
N GLU A 70 -23.64 12.79 -27.21
CA GLU A 70 -23.91 14.05 -26.49
C GLU A 70 -25.24 14.00 -25.71
N GLU A 71 -26.25 13.30 -26.25
CA GLU A 71 -27.53 13.08 -25.58
C GLU A 71 -27.37 12.27 -24.28
N LEU A 72 -26.56 11.21 -24.30
CA LEU A 72 -26.27 10.41 -23.11
C LEU A 72 -25.41 11.19 -22.12
N GLN A 73 -24.41 11.93 -22.60
CA GLN A 73 -23.59 12.81 -21.75
C GLN A 73 -24.47 13.82 -21.02
N ALA A 74 -25.39 14.50 -21.72
CA ALA A 74 -26.32 15.45 -21.11
C ALA A 74 -27.30 14.78 -20.13
N HIS A 75 -27.82 13.60 -20.49
CA HIS A 75 -28.70 12.83 -19.61
C HIS A 75 -28.01 12.46 -18.29
N TRP A 76 -26.79 11.91 -18.38
CA TRP A 76 -26.04 11.46 -17.22
C TRP A 76 -25.43 12.61 -16.43
N GLU A 77 -24.96 13.70 -17.06
CA GLU A 77 -24.50 14.91 -16.38
C GLU A 77 -25.60 15.44 -15.44
N LYS A 78 -26.84 15.55 -15.93
CA LYS A 78 -27.98 15.95 -15.09
C LYS A 78 -28.21 14.99 -13.92
N ARG A 79 -28.23 13.68 -14.18
CA ARG A 79 -28.48 12.66 -13.15
C ARG A 79 -27.40 12.64 -12.06
N PHE A 80 -26.12 12.77 -12.45
CA PHE A 80 -25.01 12.85 -11.51
C PHE A 80 -25.06 14.14 -10.69
N TYR A 81 -25.37 15.28 -11.31
CA TYR A 81 -25.53 16.53 -10.60
C TYR A 81 -26.63 16.46 -9.52
N GLU A 82 -27.80 15.94 -9.88
CA GLU A 82 -28.90 15.71 -8.93
C GLU A 82 -28.47 14.81 -7.76
N ALA A 83 -27.80 13.69 -8.05
CA ALA A 83 -27.32 12.77 -7.01
C ALA A 83 -26.29 13.40 -6.05
N LEU A 84 -25.42 14.28 -6.58
CA LEU A 84 -24.39 14.98 -5.81
C LEU A 84 -24.97 16.12 -4.95
N SER A 85 -25.86 16.93 -5.54
CA SER A 85 -26.48 18.11 -4.90
C SER A 85 -27.52 17.73 -3.85
N ASP A 86 -28.23 16.62 -4.03
CA ASP A 86 -29.19 16.06 -3.05
C ASP A 86 -28.52 15.10 -2.04
N PHE A 87 -27.17 15.03 -2.02
CA PHE A 87 -26.38 14.16 -1.14
C PHE A 87 -26.75 12.66 -1.19
N GLN A 88 -27.44 12.20 -2.22
CA GLN A 88 -27.73 10.79 -2.44
C GLN A 88 -26.45 9.98 -2.66
N PHE A 89 -25.40 10.65 -3.15
CA PHE A 89 -24.08 10.09 -3.36
C PHE A 89 -22.99 11.12 -3.05
N VAL A 90 -22.00 10.75 -2.23
CA VAL A 90 -20.83 11.58 -1.92
C VAL A 90 -19.56 10.82 -2.31
N PRO A 91 -18.94 11.15 -3.45
CA PRO A 91 -17.74 10.45 -3.90
C PRO A 91 -16.52 10.80 -3.04
N GLY A 92 -15.49 9.95 -3.12
CA GLY A 92 -14.22 10.18 -2.42
C GLY A 92 -13.56 11.50 -2.85
N GLY A 93 -12.81 12.12 -1.94
CA GLY A 93 -12.29 13.48 -2.15
C GLY A 93 -11.43 13.69 -3.40
N ARG A 94 -10.75 12.64 -3.90
CA ARG A 94 -9.97 12.70 -5.15
C ARG A 94 -10.86 12.82 -6.39
N ILE A 95 -12.02 12.17 -6.38
CA ILE A 95 -13.01 12.27 -7.46
C ILE A 95 -13.59 13.67 -7.46
N LEU A 96 -13.96 14.20 -6.27
CA LEU A 96 -14.44 15.58 -6.13
C LEU A 96 -13.41 16.60 -6.65
N ALA A 97 -12.15 16.46 -6.24
CA ALA A 97 -11.09 17.39 -6.65
C ALA A 97 -10.69 17.25 -8.13
N GLY A 98 -10.79 16.05 -8.71
CA GLY A 98 -10.21 15.75 -10.02
C GLY A 98 -11.21 15.62 -11.18
N ALA A 99 -12.41 15.09 -10.96
CA ALA A 99 -13.33 14.81 -12.06
C ALA A 99 -13.72 16.11 -12.78
N GLY A 100 -13.52 16.16 -14.10
CA GLY A 100 -13.86 17.33 -14.92
C GLY A 100 -12.89 18.51 -14.79
N SER A 101 -11.77 18.37 -14.06
CA SER A 101 -10.81 19.47 -13.89
C SER A 101 -9.88 19.70 -15.09
N GLY A 102 -9.85 18.78 -16.06
CA GLY A 102 -8.87 18.79 -17.16
C GLY A 102 -7.43 18.46 -16.73
N HIS A 103 -7.18 18.26 -15.44
CA HIS A 103 -5.91 17.78 -14.94
C HIS A 103 -5.79 16.29 -15.23
N GLN A 104 -4.64 15.83 -15.71
CA GLN A 104 -4.30 14.42 -15.76
C GLN A 104 -3.98 13.93 -14.35
N VAL A 105 -5.05 13.74 -13.55
CA VAL A 105 -4.98 13.17 -12.21
C VAL A 105 -5.61 11.79 -12.24
N THR A 106 -4.88 10.78 -11.78
CA THR A 106 -5.50 9.47 -11.55
C THR A 106 -6.44 9.57 -10.34
N PHE A 107 -7.73 9.26 -10.52
CA PHE A 107 -8.70 9.23 -9.42
C PHE A 107 -8.38 8.14 -8.38
N TYR A 108 -7.46 7.23 -8.72
CA TYR A 108 -7.03 6.08 -7.94
C TYR A 108 -5.50 6.00 -7.92
N ASN A 109 -4.93 5.60 -6.79
CA ASN A 109 -3.52 5.20 -6.73
C ASN A 109 -3.43 3.74 -7.16
N CYS A 110 -2.56 3.40 -8.12
CA CYS A 110 -2.43 2.02 -8.60
C CYS A 110 -1.00 1.51 -8.44
N MET A 111 -0.88 0.18 -8.37
CA MET A 111 0.36 -0.59 -8.41
C MET A 111 0.21 -1.67 -9.49
N PRO A 112 1.30 -2.13 -10.12
CA PRO A 112 1.23 -3.25 -11.05
C PRO A 112 0.88 -4.54 -10.28
N PRO A 113 0.30 -5.56 -10.96
CA PRO A 113 -0.27 -6.74 -10.29
C PRO A 113 0.73 -7.57 -9.48
N ASP A 114 2.00 -7.54 -9.85
CA ASP A 114 3.13 -8.21 -9.22
C ASP A 114 3.68 -7.48 -7.99
N GLN A 115 3.32 -6.21 -7.79
CA GLN A 115 3.82 -5.44 -6.65
C GLN A 115 3.33 -6.05 -5.33
N GLU A 116 4.28 -6.38 -4.47
CA GLU A 116 3.97 -6.98 -3.17
C GLU A 116 3.44 -5.94 -2.16
N VAL A 117 2.50 -6.42 -1.34
CA VAL A 117 1.91 -5.71 -0.21
C VAL A 117 2.13 -6.55 1.05
N LEU A 118 2.53 -5.92 2.14
CA LEU A 118 2.69 -6.59 3.43
C LEU A 118 1.33 -6.87 4.06
N THR A 119 1.02 -8.16 4.24
CA THR A 119 -0.19 -8.67 4.89
C THR A 119 0.12 -9.24 6.28
N ALA A 120 -0.90 -9.64 7.04
CA ALA A 120 -0.71 -10.30 8.34
C ALA A 120 0.18 -11.55 8.26
N ASP A 121 0.11 -12.28 7.14
CA ASP A 121 0.83 -13.55 6.94
C ASP A 121 2.10 -13.38 6.09
N GLY A 122 2.53 -12.14 5.84
CA GLY A 122 3.71 -11.82 5.02
C GLY A 122 3.37 -11.09 3.71
N TYR A 123 4.37 -10.98 2.83
CA TYR A 123 4.25 -10.30 1.55
C TYR A 123 3.44 -11.14 0.55
N ARG A 124 2.51 -10.49 -0.14
CA ARG A 124 1.73 -11.10 -1.23
C ARG A 124 1.58 -10.10 -2.39
N PRO A 125 1.56 -10.55 -3.65
CA PRO A 125 1.24 -9.69 -4.78
C PRO A 125 -0.12 -9.01 -4.61
N ILE A 126 -0.23 -7.73 -4.97
CA ILE A 126 -1.48 -6.97 -4.84
C ILE A 126 -2.63 -7.60 -5.66
N SER A 127 -2.30 -8.30 -6.74
CA SER A 127 -3.26 -9.04 -7.55
C SER A 127 -3.93 -10.20 -6.79
N GLU A 128 -3.28 -10.77 -5.78
CA GLU A 128 -3.80 -11.89 -4.99
C GLU A 128 -4.59 -11.46 -3.75
N ILE A 129 -4.49 -10.19 -3.37
CA ILE A 129 -5.18 -9.62 -2.21
C ILE A 129 -6.70 -9.64 -2.41
N LYS A 130 -7.42 -10.07 -1.37
CA LYS A 130 -8.88 -10.17 -1.36
C LYS A 130 -9.50 -9.19 -0.37
N ILE A 131 -10.76 -8.84 -0.63
CA ILE A 131 -11.57 -8.10 0.35
C ILE A 131 -11.65 -8.93 1.64
N GLY A 132 -11.37 -8.29 2.77
CA GLY A 132 -11.26 -8.94 4.09
C GLY A 132 -9.84 -9.24 4.53
N ASP A 133 -8.87 -9.33 3.61
CA ASP A 133 -7.47 -9.57 3.99
C ASP A 133 -6.93 -8.43 4.87
N LEU A 134 -6.12 -8.79 5.86
CA LEU A 134 -5.48 -7.83 6.75
C LEU A 134 -4.15 -7.35 6.15
N VAL A 135 -4.04 -6.04 5.91
CA VAL A 135 -2.83 -5.39 5.36
C VAL A 135 -2.23 -4.42 6.36
N VAL A 136 -0.90 -4.28 6.32
CA VAL A 136 -0.15 -3.38 7.20
C VAL A 136 -0.21 -1.95 6.67
N THR A 137 -0.61 -1.03 7.54
CA THR A 137 -0.65 0.41 7.25
C THR A 137 0.67 1.11 7.59
N HIS A 138 0.89 2.32 7.04
CA HIS A 138 2.04 3.18 7.37
C HIS A 138 2.22 3.50 8.88
N ARG A 139 1.22 3.22 9.73
CA ARG A 139 1.30 3.37 11.19
C ARG A 139 1.53 2.05 11.93
N ASN A 140 2.02 1.02 11.22
CA ASN A 140 2.23 -0.33 11.74
C ASN A 140 0.97 -0.96 12.37
N ARG A 141 -0.16 -0.93 11.64
CA ARG A 141 -1.42 -1.55 12.11
C ARG A 141 -2.04 -2.37 11.00
N LEU A 142 -2.62 -3.52 11.37
CA LEU A 142 -3.43 -4.34 10.49
C LEU A 142 -4.82 -3.71 10.28
N ARG A 143 -5.25 -3.64 9.01
CA ARG A 143 -6.59 -3.19 8.63
C ARG A 143 -7.14 -4.08 7.51
N PRO A 144 -8.46 -4.37 7.52
CA PRO A 144 -9.06 -5.16 6.47
C PRO A 144 -9.17 -4.37 5.18
N VAL A 145 -8.95 -5.04 4.05
CA VAL A 145 -9.24 -4.51 2.72
C VAL A 145 -10.75 -4.45 2.52
N LEU A 146 -11.30 -3.26 2.26
CA LEU A 146 -12.74 -3.07 2.06
C LEU A 146 -13.15 -3.21 0.59
N HIS A 147 -12.28 -2.76 -0.32
CA HIS A 147 -12.54 -2.75 -1.76
C HIS A 147 -11.24 -3.03 -2.51
N LYS A 148 -11.37 -3.72 -3.65
CA LYS A 148 -10.30 -3.95 -4.61
C LYS A 148 -10.71 -3.34 -5.94
N PHE A 149 -9.80 -2.57 -6.54
CA PHE A 149 -10.01 -1.93 -7.83
C PHE A 149 -8.97 -2.44 -8.81
N GLU A 150 -9.41 -2.75 -10.02
CA GLU A 150 -8.55 -3.23 -11.10
C GLU A 150 -8.88 -2.43 -12.37
N ARG A 151 -7.86 -2.14 -13.17
CA ARG A 151 -8.00 -1.46 -14.46
C ARG A 151 -6.84 -1.81 -15.37
N GLU A 152 -7.08 -1.76 -16.66
CA GLU A 152 -6.04 -1.76 -17.68
C GLU A 152 -5.64 -0.32 -17.98
N THR A 153 -4.34 -0.06 -18.16
CA THR A 153 -3.84 1.29 -18.42
C THR A 153 -2.47 1.28 -19.09
N GLU A 154 -2.24 2.27 -19.96
CA GLU A 154 -0.94 2.58 -20.55
C GLU A 154 -0.34 3.82 -19.88
N GLU A 155 0.11 3.67 -18.64
CA GLU A 155 0.75 4.74 -17.85
C GLU A 155 2.22 4.42 -17.58
N ALA A 156 3.04 5.47 -17.43
CA ALA A 156 4.43 5.30 -17.02
C ALA A 156 4.51 4.72 -15.60
N LEU A 157 5.28 3.65 -15.45
CA LEU A 157 5.57 3.04 -14.16
C LEU A 157 6.81 3.68 -13.54
N TYR A 158 6.67 4.14 -12.31
CA TYR A 158 7.77 4.73 -11.54
C TYR A 158 8.33 3.68 -10.58
N ILE A 159 9.65 3.47 -10.65
CA ILE A 159 10.36 2.48 -9.84
C ILE A 159 11.23 3.21 -8.83
N ILE A 160 10.83 3.15 -7.56
CA ILE A 160 11.54 3.76 -6.44
C ILE A 160 12.44 2.69 -5.81
N ARG A 161 13.76 2.93 -5.82
CA ARG A 161 14.78 2.01 -5.30
C ARG A 161 15.39 2.52 -4.00
N PRO A 162 14.98 2.01 -2.83
CA PRO A 162 15.56 2.42 -1.55
C PRO A 162 16.97 1.84 -1.38
N LYS A 163 17.97 2.65 -1.00
CA LYS A 163 19.35 2.16 -0.81
C LYS A 163 19.58 1.30 0.44
N LYS A 164 18.73 1.43 1.45
CA LYS A 164 18.95 0.86 2.80
C LYS A 164 17.90 -0.16 3.24
N MET A 165 16.92 -0.44 2.39
CA MET A 165 15.94 -1.48 2.66
C MET A 165 16.32 -2.72 1.87
N GLY A 166 16.35 -3.88 2.54
CA GLY A 166 16.51 -5.19 1.90
C GLY A 166 15.21 -5.70 1.30
N TYR A 167 14.36 -4.81 0.80
CA TYR A 167 13.09 -5.13 0.15
C TYR A 167 13.16 -4.81 -1.34
N ASP A 168 12.24 -5.40 -2.10
CA ASP A 168 12.11 -5.15 -3.52
C ASP A 168 11.76 -3.69 -3.87
N ASP A 169 12.12 -3.31 -5.09
CA ASP A 169 11.79 -1.99 -5.65
C ASP A 169 10.28 -1.70 -5.57
N LEU A 170 9.92 -0.49 -5.13
CA LEU A 170 8.53 -0.05 -5.10
C LEU A 170 8.11 0.46 -6.49
N ARG A 171 7.18 -0.25 -7.13
CA ARG A 171 6.67 0.03 -8.48
C ARG A 171 5.26 0.58 -8.39
N VAL A 172 5.03 1.80 -8.89
CA VAL A 172 3.74 2.50 -8.76
C VAL A 172 3.48 3.44 -9.94
N THR A 173 2.22 3.84 -10.14
CA THR A 173 1.87 4.89 -11.12
C THR A 173 2.31 6.27 -10.63
N GLY A 174 2.46 7.23 -11.55
CA GLY A 174 3.04 8.55 -11.25
C GLY A 174 2.30 9.36 -10.17
N ASP A 175 0.97 9.28 -10.12
CA ASP A 175 0.16 9.96 -9.11
C ASP A 175 -0.01 9.18 -7.80
N HIS A 176 0.53 7.96 -7.73
CA HIS A 176 0.53 7.17 -6.51
C HIS A 176 1.33 7.91 -5.45
N LYS A 177 0.67 8.32 -4.37
CA LYS A 177 1.35 9.04 -3.28
C LYS A 177 2.11 8.06 -2.38
N VAL A 178 3.39 8.33 -2.18
CA VAL A 178 4.27 7.59 -1.28
C VAL A 178 4.56 8.46 -0.06
N TYR A 179 4.67 7.84 1.11
CA TYR A 179 4.97 8.55 2.34
C TYR A 179 6.48 8.85 2.39
N VAL A 180 6.85 10.12 2.25
CA VAL A 180 8.23 10.55 1.96
C VAL A 180 8.62 11.74 2.83
N VAL A 181 9.87 11.73 3.29
CA VAL A 181 10.57 12.91 3.81
C VAL A 181 11.49 13.42 2.71
N ARG A 182 11.30 14.68 2.30
CA ARG A 182 12.19 15.28 1.30
C ARG A 182 13.59 15.48 1.85
N SER A 183 14.58 15.30 0.99
CA SER A 183 15.98 15.57 1.28
C SER A 183 16.22 16.96 1.83
N GLU A 184 15.49 17.96 1.32
CA GLU A 184 15.53 19.36 1.79
C GLU A 184 14.99 19.55 3.23
N TRP A 185 14.25 18.60 3.78
CA TRP A 185 13.72 18.65 5.16
C TRP A 185 14.65 18.01 6.19
N VAL A 186 15.79 17.50 5.73
CA VAL A 186 16.77 16.80 6.55
C VAL A 186 17.97 17.70 6.77
N ASN A 187 18.36 17.88 8.02
CA ASN A 187 19.57 18.64 8.35
C ASN A 187 20.83 17.99 7.75
N THR A 188 21.68 18.80 7.12
CA THR A 188 22.95 18.37 6.49
C THR A 188 23.99 17.87 7.48
N HIS A 189 23.92 18.29 8.75
CA HIS A 189 24.85 17.88 9.78
C HIS A 189 24.34 16.61 10.45
N ARG A 190 24.96 15.47 10.11
CA ARG A 190 24.79 14.21 10.84
C ARG A 190 25.25 14.41 12.29
N SER A 191 24.32 14.74 13.17
CA SER A 191 24.59 14.63 14.60
C SER A 191 24.88 13.16 14.93
N ARG A 192 25.63 12.93 16.01
CA ARG A 192 25.91 11.58 16.54
C ARG A 192 24.63 10.78 16.86
N ASP A 193 23.47 11.46 16.90
CA ASP A 193 22.16 10.97 17.37
C ASP A 193 21.11 10.79 16.25
N GLY A 194 21.53 10.76 14.98
CA GLY A 194 20.65 10.42 13.85
C GLY A 194 20.12 11.61 13.05
N LEU A 195 19.20 11.30 12.10
CA LEU A 195 18.57 12.26 11.20
C LEU A 195 17.55 13.11 11.97
N ARG A 196 17.80 14.41 12.14
CA ARG A 196 16.78 15.35 12.64
C ARG A 196 15.92 15.83 11.48
N LEU A 197 14.64 15.47 11.53
CA LEU A 197 13.62 15.91 10.60
C LEU A 197 13.15 17.32 10.98
N GLN A 198 13.17 18.25 10.03
CA GLN A 198 12.56 19.57 10.21
C GLN A 198 11.03 19.51 10.03
N HIS A 199 10.54 18.52 9.27
CA HIS A 199 9.14 18.31 8.94
C HIS A 199 8.75 16.83 9.06
N GLU A 200 7.49 16.58 9.37
CA GLU A 200 6.92 15.23 9.28
C GLU A 200 6.89 14.75 7.82
N PRO A 201 6.95 13.43 7.57
CA PRO A 201 6.79 12.90 6.23
C PRO A 201 5.42 13.26 5.64
N ASP A 202 5.36 13.46 4.34
CA ASP A 202 4.15 13.81 3.60
C ASP A 202 3.88 12.81 2.47
N TRP A 203 2.65 12.81 1.97
CA TRP A 203 2.20 11.99 0.86
C TRP A 203 2.53 12.68 -0.48
N ILE A 204 3.67 12.31 -1.06
CA ILE A 204 4.21 12.90 -2.29
C ILE A 204 3.92 11.97 -3.48
N PRO A 205 3.38 12.48 -4.61
CA PRO A 205 3.22 11.68 -5.83
C PRO A 205 4.53 11.07 -6.29
N ALA A 206 4.52 9.81 -6.74
CA ALA A 206 5.71 9.08 -7.17
C ALA A 206 6.53 9.81 -8.23
N LYS A 207 5.85 10.51 -9.15
CA LYS A 207 6.48 11.30 -10.21
C LYS A 207 7.28 12.51 -9.71
N ASP A 208 6.99 12.99 -8.50
CA ASP A 208 7.62 14.16 -7.89
C ASP A 208 8.76 13.80 -6.91
N ILE A 209 8.96 12.51 -6.63
CA ILE A 209 10.01 12.01 -5.73
C ILE A 209 11.36 12.11 -6.42
N LYS A 210 12.37 12.60 -5.70
CA LYS A 210 13.72 12.82 -6.24
C LYS A 210 14.77 11.92 -5.60
N PRO A 211 15.84 11.56 -6.32
CA PRO A 211 16.99 10.90 -5.71
C PRO A 211 17.52 11.69 -4.52
N GLY A 212 17.62 11.03 -3.35
CA GLY A 212 18.03 11.65 -2.09
C GLY A 212 16.89 11.83 -1.10
N ASP A 213 15.64 11.81 -1.54
CA ASP A 213 14.48 11.76 -0.64
C ASP A 213 14.43 10.42 0.11
N TYR A 214 13.77 10.42 1.26
CA TYR A 214 13.69 9.29 2.17
C TYR A 214 12.26 8.74 2.19
N VAL A 215 12.10 7.47 1.83
CA VAL A 215 10.82 6.78 1.98
C VAL A 215 10.60 6.47 3.46
N ALA A 216 9.49 6.93 4.02
CA ALA A 216 9.10 6.66 5.39
C ALA A 216 8.32 5.34 5.44
N VAL A 217 8.83 4.39 6.23
CA VAL A 217 8.23 3.07 6.40
C VAL A 217 7.90 2.79 7.84
N ALA A 218 6.84 2.01 8.05
CA ALA A 218 6.55 1.44 9.35
C ALA A 218 7.67 0.46 9.73
N TYR A 219 8.27 0.66 10.90
CA TYR A 219 9.17 -0.30 11.51
C TYR A 219 8.37 -1.12 12.51
N ASN A 220 8.38 -2.45 12.36
CA ASN A 220 7.80 -3.31 13.37
C ASN A 220 8.77 -3.43 14.55
N SER A 221 8.45 -2.76 15.66
CA SER A 221 9.23 -2.84 16.90
C SER A 221 8.72 -3.94 17.84
N GLU A 222 7.78 -4.77 17.41
CA GLU A 222 7.34 -5.92 18.21
C GLU A 222 8.45 -6.96 18.27
N GLU A 223 8.99 -7.16 19.47
CA GLU A 223 9.79 -8.34 19.77
C GLU A 223 8.85 -9.54 19.86
N SER A 224 8.96 -10.47 18.92
CA SER A 224 8.25 -11.74 19.02
C SER A 224 8.85 -12.53 20.18
N SER A 225 8.01 -13.04 21.07
CA SER A 225 8.47 -13.98 22.09
C SER A 225 9.08 -15.20 21.39
N PRO A 226 10.21 -15.74 21.87
CA PRO A 226 10.80 -16.93 21.27
C PRO A 226 9.78 -18.07 21.22
N ASP A 227 9.49 -18.55 20.02
CA ASP A 227 8.61 -19.70 19.83
C ASP A 227 9.36 -21.00 20.13
N THR A 228 8.64 -22.07 20.44
CA THR A 228 9.24 -23.38 20.69
C THR A 228 8.81 -24.36 19.62
N ILE A 229 9.77 -24.96 18.93
CA ILE A 229 9.52 -26.04 17.97
C ILE A 229 9.88 -27.40 18.57
N SER A 230 9.15 -28.43 18.15
CA SER A 230 9.46 -29.82 18.50
C SER A 230 10.14 -30.50 17.31
N LEU A 231 11.38 -30.96 17.49
CA LEU A 231 12.16 -31.62 16.44
C LEU A 231 11.47 -32.87 15.89
N GLN A 232 10.78 -33.63 16.75
CA GLN A 232 10.01 -34.82 16.35
C GLN A 232 8.98 -34.56 15.23
N ASP A 233 8.50 -33.32 15.08
CA ASP A 233 7.51 -32.95 14.06
C ASP A 233 8.15 -32.87 12.67
N TYR A 234 9.48 -32.78 12.60
CA TYR A 234 10.27 -32.61 11.37
C TYR A 234 11.21 -33.79 11.08
N VAL A 235 11.46 -34.67 12.05
CA VAL A 235 12.37 -35.81 11.90
C VAL A 235 11.62 -37.13 12.09
N SER A 236 11.77 -38.04 11.13
CA SER A 236 11.13 -39.36 11.16
C SER A 236 12.12 -40.45 11.59
N GLY A 237 11.62 -41.52 12.23
CA GLY A 237 12.45 -42.64 12.69
C GLY A 237 13.17 -42.42 14.04
N TYR A 238 12.81 -41.36 14.76
CA TYR A 238 13.32 -41.06 16.10
C TYR A 238 12.20 -41.17 17.14
N GLU A 239 12.57 -41.55 18.36
CA GLU A 239 11.70 -41.63 19.53
C GLU A 239 12.05 -40.54 20.54
N VAL A 240 11.07 -40.15 21.37
CA VAL A 240 11.25 -39.14 22.41
C VAL A 240 11.07 -39.75 23.79
N GLN A 241 12.06 -39.56 24.65
CA GLN A 241 12.01 -39.94 26.06
C GLN A 241 12.65 -38.83 26.91
N ASP A 242 11.96 -38.43 27.96
CA ASP A 242 12.39 -37.36 28.89
C ASP A 242 12.75 -36.04 28.17
N GLY A 243 11.96 -35.66 27.15
CA GLY A 243 12.18 -34.45 26.36
C GLY A 243 13.38 -34.51 25.42
N LYS A 244 14.01 -35.68 25.27
CA LYS A 244 15.13 -35.90 24.37
C LYS A 244 14.80 -36.83 23.23
N LEU A 245 15.25 -36.48 22.04
CA LEU A 245 15.11 -37.21 20.81
C LEU A 245 16.28 -38.19 20.62
N PHE A 246 15.99 -39.44 20.30
CA PHE A 246 16.99 -40.48 20.05
C PHE A 246 16.49 -41.50 19.03
N LYS A 247 17.39 -42.11 18.27
CA LYS A 247 17.06 -43.23 17.38
C LYS A 247 17.14 -44.54 18.17
N ALA A 248 16.03 -45.27 18.23
CA ALA A 248 15.99 -46.55 18.93
C ALA A 248 16.83 -47.61 18.21
N THR A 249 17.51 -48.44 18.99
CA THR A 249 18.33 -49.54 18.49
C THR A 249 17.44 -50.70 18.07
N THR A 250 17.46 -51.08 16.79
CA THR A 250 16.71 -52.25 16.32
C THR A 250 17.36 -53.53 16.85
N ARG A 251 16.64 -54.30 17.68
CA ARG A 251 17.10 -55.59 18.21
C ARG A 251 16.50 -56.74 17.39
N GLY A 252 17.34 -57.55 16.77
CA GLY A 252 16.92 -58.77 16.07
C GLY A 252 16.42 -59.86 17.03
N SER A 253 15.79 -60.92 16.49
CA SER A 253 15.10 -61.97 17.27
C SER A 253 15.95 -62.76 18.27
N HIS A 254 17.27 -62.60 18.23
CA HIS A 254 18.25 -63.25 19.11
C HIS A 254 19.03 -62.26 19.99
N GLY A 255 18.55 -61.02 20.13
CA GLY A 255 19.19 -59.98 20.96
C GLY A 255 20.40 -59.28 20.31
N TYR A 256 20.74 -59.62 19.06
CA TYR A 256 21.74 -58.89 18.29
C TYR A 256 21.21 -57.52 17.87
N VAL A 257 22.00 -56.49 18.15
CA VAL A 257 21.76 -55.11 17.70
C VAL A 257 22.08 -55.03 16.21
N SER A 258 21.08 -54.71 15.38
CA SER A 258 21.27 -54.59 13.93
C SER A 258 21.53 -53.15 13.47
N ASP A 259 21.19 -52.15 14.30
CA ASP A 259 21.49 -50.74 14.05
C ASP A 259 21.80 -50.04 15.37
N TRP A 260 22.90 -49.28 15.43
CA TRP A 260 23.30 -48.56 16.64
C TRP A 260 22.47 -47.29 16.75
N GLY A 261 21.74 -47.14 17.87
CA GLY A 261 20.98 -45.91 18.14
C GLY A 261 21.89 -44.68 18.26
N THR A 262 21.29 -43.49 18.24
CA THR A 262 22.06 -42.23 18.34
C THR A 262 22.96 -42.19 19.58
N HIS A 263 24.26 -41.92 19.37
CA HIS A 263 25.25 -41.76 20.44
C HIS A 263 24.98 -40.56 21.37
N TYR A 264 24.39 -39.49 20.83
CA TYR A 264 24.04 -38.28 21.59
C TYR A 264 22.54 -38.03 21.48
N LYS A 265 21.89 -37.85 22.63
CA LYS A 265 20.48 -37.49 22.69
C LYS A 265 20.34 -35.99 22.43
N LEU A 266 19.47 -35.61 21.51
CA LEU A 266 19.19 -34.21 21.18
C LEU A 266 18.01 -33.70 22.02
N ASN A 267 17.97 -32.42 22.36
CA ASN A 267 16.77 -31.85 22.97
C ASN A 267 15.66 -31.79 21.91
N ASN A 268 14.51 -32.40 22.18
CA ASN A 268 13.37 -32.37 21.26
C ASN A 268 12.77 -30.97 21.15
N SER A 269 12.78 -30.21 22.25
CA SER A 269 12.28 -28.84 22.32
C SER A 269 13.41 -27.87 22.01
N LEU A 270 13.26 -27.07 20.95
CA LEU A 270 14.17 -25.98 20.62
C LEU A 270 13.45 -24.64 20.68
N THR A 271 14.00 -23.71 21.45
CA THR A 271 13.53 -22.32 21.49
C THR A 271 14.12 -21.56 20.30
N LEU A 272 13.25 -21.00 19.46
CA LEU A 272 13.59 -20.12 18.35
C LEU A 272 13.93 -18.73 18.86
N ASP A 273 15.05 -18.63 19.57
CA ASP A 273 15.61 -17.34 19.98
C ASP A 273 16.50 -16.73 18.88
N GLY A 274 17.02 -15.53 19.15
CA GLY A 274 17.88 -14.81 18.21
C GLY A 274 19.17 -15.54 17.87
N GLU A 275 19.73 -16.33 18.80
CA GLU A 275 20.98 -17.06 18.57
C GLU A 275 20.76 -18.28 17.65
N LEU A 276 19.70 -19.06 17.90
CA LEU A 276 19.34 -20.18 17.04
C LEU A 276 18.94 -19.69 15.64
N CYS A 277 18.16 -18.62 15.55
CA CYS A 277 17.81 -18.00 14.27
C CYS A 277 19.06 -17.50 13.53
N TYR A 278 20.03 -16.91 14.24
CA TYR A 278 21.30 -16.48 13.65
C TYR A 278 22.11 -17.67 13.13
N LEU A 279 22.21 -18.76 13.88
CA LEU A 279 22.88 -19.99 13.45
C LEU A 279 22.23 -20.58 12.19
N LEU A 280 20.90 -20.67 12.17
CA LEU A 280 20.15 -21.15 11.02
C LEU A 280 20.36 -20.25 9.81
N GLY A 281 20.36 -18.93 9.98
CA GLY A 281 20.63 -17.96 8.91
C GLY A 281 22.04 -18.12 8.32
N ARG A 282 23.05 -18.30 9.16
CA ARG A 282 24.43 -18.61 8.73
C ARG A 282 24.49 -19.92 7.95
N TRP A 283 23.79 -20.95 8.42
CA TRP A 283 23.74 -22.25 7.76
C TRP A 283 22.98 -22.20 6.43
N LEU A 284 21.90 -21.42 6.31
CA LEU A 284 21.19 -21.23 5.03
C LEU A 284 22.06 -20.50 4.00
N GLY A 285 22.94 -19.59 4.43
CA GLY A 285 23.84 -18.87 3.54
C GLY A 285 25.02 -19.70 3.05
N ASP A 286 25.74 -20.35 3.98
CA ASP A 286 27.05 -20.99 3.71
C ASP A 286 27.10 -22.48 4.10
N GLY A 287 26.01 -23.04 4.61
CA GLY A 287 25.95 -24.40 5.11
C GLY A 287 25.91 -25.44 3.98
N CYS A 288 26.32 -26.66 4.33
CA CYS A 288 26.28 -27.81 3.44
C CYS A 288 25.87 -29.05 4.24
N VAL A 289 24.94 -29.84 3.69
CA VAL A 289 24.65 -31.18 4.20
C VAL A 289 25.52 -32.16 3.45
N THR A 290 26.33 -32.92 4.17
CA THR A 290 27.04 -34.07 3.60
C THR A 290 26.57 -35.33 4.31
N HIS A 291 25.98 -36.26 3.55
CA HIS A 291 25.65 -37.58 4.07
C HIS A 291 26.91 -38.45 4.05
N ARG A 292 27.38 -38.86 5.22
CA ARG A 292 28.30 -39.99 5.34
C ARG A 292 27.50 -41.27 5.46
N THR A 293 27.58 -42.13 4.45
CA THR A 293 27.01 -43.49 4.52
C THR A 293 27.58 -44.22 5.74
N GLY A 294 26.72 -44.57 6.69
CA GLY A 294 27.08 -45.30 7.91
C GLY A 294 26.97 -44.51 9.22
N THR A 295 26.54 -43.26 9.19
CA THR A 295 26.22 -42.47 10.40
C THR A 295 24.89 -41.75 10.17
N ASP A 296 23.85 -42.19 10.89
CA ASP A 296 22.67 -41.38 11.18
C ASP A 296 22.92 -40.56 12.46
#